data_AF-C2FZG0-F1
#
_entry.id   AF-C2FZG0-F1
#
_cell.length_a   1.000
_cell.length_b   1.000
_cell.length_c   1.000
_cell.angle_alpha   90.00
_cell.angle_beta   90.00
_cell.angle_gamma   90.00
#
_symmetry.space_group_name_H-M   'P 1'
#
loop_
_entity.id
_entity.type
_entity.pdbx_description
1 polymer ?
#
loop_
_entity_poly.entity_id
_entity_poly.type
_entity_poly.pdbx_seq_one_letter_code
_entity_poly.pdbx_strand_id
1 'polypeptide(L)'
;MAIKRGNKVKRKSSSKDIKNQILKWTGRIVGGFFAITIFWVICLRFIDPPVTYLMIKRGFERKGMGKEWKLEKDWLDYDDMSNNLKRAAIAGEDAHFMEHNGFDVQAIQKAMEKNQNGKKLRGGSTISQQVAKNVFLWPERSWVRKGFETYFTFLIELFWSKKRILEVYLNVIEMGQGVYGAEAAAQYYFSKSAKSLTKKEAALIIAILPSPQKWDARNPSTYVNGRANRIVRYMSHYSIPE
;
A
#
# COMPACT_ATOMS: atom_id res chain seq x y z
N MET A 1 -5.67 3.18 78.99
CA MET A 1 -6.13 2.91 77.60
C MET A 1 -5.05 3.43 76.64
N ALA A 2 -4.15 2.56 76.16
CA ALA A 2 -2.99 2.97 75.36
C ALA A 2 -3.30 2.85 73.85
N ILE A 3 -3.39 3.98 73.16
CA ILE A 3 -3.57 4.03 71.70
C ILE A 3 -2.19 3.83 71.05
N LYS A 4 -1.95 2.62 70.54
CA LYS A 4 -0.75 2.25 69.79
C LYS A 4 -0.80 2.94 68.40
N ARG A 5 -0.17 4.12 68.27
CA ARG A 5 0.03 4.77 66.96
C ARG A 5 1.01 3.93 66.13
N GLY A 6 0.47 3.12 65.22
CA GLY A 6 1.27 2.37 64.25
C GLY A 6 1.97 3.32 63.27
N ASN A 7 3.30 3.35 63.32
CA ASN A 7 4.13 4.03 62.32
C ASN A 7 3.90 3.35 60.95
N LYS A 8 3.17 4.02 60.05
CA LYS A 8 3.16 3.67 58.62
C LYS A 8 4.51 4.07 58.03
N VAL A 9 5.45 3.13 58.02
CA VAL A 9 6.69 3.24 57.24
C VAL A 9 6.29 3.34 55.76
N LYS A 10 6.34 4.54 55.19
CA LYS A 10 6.27 4.74 53.73
C LYS A 10 7.49 4.04 53.11
N ARG A 11 7.30 2.83 52.58
CA ARG A 11 8.31 2.16 51.75
C ARG A 11 8.64 3.08 50.56
N LYS A 12 9.83 3.71 50.57
CA LYS A 12 10.39 4.33 49.36
C LYS A 12 10.64 3.21 48.36
N SER A 13 9.85 3.17 47.29
CA SER A 13 10.07 2.26 46.16
C SER A 13 11.53 2.38 45.71
N SER A 14 12.25 1.27 45.63
CA SER A 14 13.65 1.27 45.18
C SER A 14 13.71 1.72 43.72
N SER A 15 14.75 2.47 43.34
CA SER A 15 15.05 2.80 41.94
C SER A 15 15.10 1.55 41.06
N LYS A 16 15.49 0.40 41.63
CA LYS A 16 15.50 -0.92 40.98
C LYS A 16 14.09 -1.46 40.71
N ASP A 17 13.13 -1.20 41.61
CA ASP A 17 11.72 -1.58 41.43
C ASP A 17 11.05 -0.75 40.34
N ILE A 18 11.34 0.55 40.29
CA ILE A 18 10.85 1.47 39.25
C ILE A 18 11.39 1.05 37.87
N LYS A 19 12.70 0.76 37.76
CA LYS A 19 13.31 0.27 36.50
C LYS A 19 12.69 -1.05 36.04
N ASN A 20 12.47 -2.00 36.95
CA ASN A 20 11.83 -3.27 36.61
C ASN A 20 10.37 -3.10 36.18
N GLN A 21 9.65 -2.16 36.80
CA GLN A 21 8.27 -1.86 36.43
C GLN A 21 8.20 -1.20 35.05
N ILE A 22 9.09 -0.24 34.75
CA ILE A 22 9.20 0.38 33.43
C ILE A 22 9.52 -0.68 32.38
N LEU A 23 10.51 -1.55 32.61
CA LEU A 23 10.88 -2.59 31.66
C LEU A 23 9.72 -3.55 31.36
N LYS A 24 8.95 -3.93 32.39
CA LYS A 24 7.74 -4.77 32.23
C LYS A 24 6.68 -4.08 31.37
N TRP A 25 6.40 -2.80 31.62
CA TRP A 25 5.41 -2.05 30.84
C TRP A 25 5.88 -1.82 29.40
N THR A 26 7.16 -1.47 29.19
CA THR A 26 7.75 -1.36 27.86
C THR A 26 7.62 -2.67 27.09
N GLY A 27 7.96 -3.80 27.70
CA GLY A 27 7.81 -5.12 27.07
C GLY A 27 6.35 -5.42 26.71
N ARG A 28 5.39 -5.08 27.57
CA ARG A 28 3.95 -5.23 27.28
C ARG A 28 3.46 -4.33 26.15
N ILE A 29 3.92 -3.08 26.10
CA ILE A 29 3.55 -2.13 25.05
C ILE A 29 4.13 -2.58 23.71
N VAL A 30 5.40 -2.95 23.68
CA VAL A 30 6.06 -3.44 22.46
C VAL A 30 5.42 -4.74 22.00
N GLY A 31 5.24 -5.71 22.90
CA GLY A 31 4.57 -6.98 22.59
C GLY A 31 3.13 -6.77 22.12
N GLY A 32 2.38 -5.88 22.77
CA GLY A 32 1.04 -5.50 22.38
C GLY A 32 0.98 -4.86 20.99
N PHE A 33 1.92 -3.96 20.67
CA PHE A 33 2.03 -3.37 19.34
C PHE A 33 2.17 -4.45 18.27
N PHE A 34 3.14 -5.36 18.42
CA PHE A 34 3.37 -6.45 17.46
C PHE A 34 2.17 -7.40 17.37
N ALA A 35 1.55 -7.75 18.49
CA ALA A 35 0.38 -8.62 18.49
C ALA A 35 -0.79 -7.98 17.73
N ILE A 36 -1.06 -6.69 17.96
CA ILE A 36 -2.13 -5.95 17.29
C ILE A 36 -1.86 -5.82 15.79
N THR A 37 -0.65 -5.44 15.39
CA THR A 37 -0.31 -5.25 13.96
C THR A 37 -0.29 -6.57 13.20
N ILE A 38 0.24 -7.65 13.79
CA ILE A 38 0.21 -9.00 13.19
C ILE A 38 -1.24 -9.47 13.05
N PHE A 39 -2.04 -9.35 14.12
CA PHE A 39 -3.45 -9.70 14.07
C PHE A 39 -4.19 -8.92 12.98
N TRP A 40 -3.95 -7.61 12.89
CA TRP A 40 -4.54 -6.74 11.87
C TRP A 40 -4.18 -7.18 10.44
N VAL A 41 -2.91 -7.51 10.18
CA VAL A 41 -2.47 -8.02 8.87
C VAL A 41 -3.15 -9.37 8.56
N ILE A 42 -3.23 -10.27 9.54
CA ILE A 42 -3.90 -11.57 9.36
C ILE A 42 -5.39 -11.38 9.07
N CYS A 43 -6.09 -10.46 9.75
CA CYS A 43 -7.50 -10.17 9.46
C CYS A 43 -7.69 -9.69 8.02
N LEU A 44 -6.86 -8.75 7.56
CA LEU A 44 -6.97 -8.19 6.21
C LEU A 44 -6.53 -9.17 5.09
N ARG A 45 -5.97 -10.32 5.46
CA ARG A 45 -5.83 -11.47 4.54
C ARG A 45 -7.20 -11.95 4.04
N PHE A 46 -8.21 -11.90 4.90
CA PHE A 46 -9.54 -12.48 4.65
C PHE A 46 -10.63 -11.41 4.49
N ILE A 47 -10.38 -10.19 4.98
CA ILE A 47 -11.36 -9.10 4.97
C ILE A 47 -10.84 -7.99 4.06
N ASP A 48 -11.70 -7.50 3.18
CA ASP A 48 -11.37 -6.44 2.24
C ASP A 48 -11.27 -5.09 2.95
N PRO A 49 -10.18 -4.32 2.76
CA PRO A 49 -10.09 -2.98 3.30
C PRO A 49 -11.22 -2.09 2.73
N PRO A 50 -12.19 -1.66 3.56
CA PRO A 50 -13.32 -0.87 3.06
C PRO A 50 -12.85 0.52 2.65
N VAL A 51 -12.03 1.14 3.50
CA VAL A 51 -11.47 2.48 3.34
C VAL A 51 -10.05 2.51 3.89
N THR A 52 -9.20 3.39 3.34
CA THR A 52 -7.84 3.62 3.84
C THR A 52 -7.63 5.06 4.27
N TYR A 53 -6.58 5.31 5.06
CA TYR A 53 -6.23 6.65 5.51
C TYR A 53 -6.04 7.62 4.32
N LEU A 54 -5.42 7.14 3.24
CA LEU A 54 -5.24 7.94 2.01
C LEU A 54 -6.59 8.43 1.47
N MET A 55 -7.59 7.55 1.35
CA MET A 55 -8.90 7.90 0.80
C MET A 55 -9.59 8.98 1.64
N ILE A 56 -9.56 8.83 2.97
CA ILE A 56 -10.15 9.80 3.90
C ILE A 56 -9.43 11.15 3.79
N LYS A 57 -8.10 11.14 3.83
CA LYS A 57 -7.29 12.36 3.73
C LYS A 57 -7.58 13.11 2.43
N ARG A 58 -7.64 12.38 1.30
CA ARG A 58 -7.92 12.95 -0.02
C ARG A 58 -9.30 13.59 -0.09
N GLY A 59 -10.32 12.97 0.50
CA GLY A 59 -11.65 13.57 0.56
C GLY A 59 -11.65 14.90 1.34
N PHE A 60 -10.91 14.97 2.46
CA PHE A 60 -10.75 16.23 3.21
C PHE A 60 -9.95 17.29 2.44
N GLU A 61 -8.86 16.90 1.77
CA GLU A 61 -8.07 17.80 0.91
C GLU A 61 -8.95 18.42 -0.19
N ARG A 62 -9.83 17.63 -0.83
CA ARG A 62 -10.77 18.13 -1.83
C ARG A 62 -11.75 19.14 -1.24
N LYS A 63 -12.36 18.82 -0.09
CA LYS A 63 -13.28 19.73 0.60
C LYS A 63 -12.59 21.04 0.98
N GLY A 64 -11.34 20.98 1.44
CA GLY A 64 -10.52 22.16 1.72
C GLY A 64 -10.20 23.03 0.50
N MET A 65 -10.17 22.44 -0.70
CA MET A 65 -10.03 23.15 -1.98
C MET A 65 -11.37 23.67 -2.54
N GLY A 66 -12.46 23.60 -1.78
CA GLY A 66 -13.80 24.00 -2.23
C GLY A 66 -14.44 23.05 -3.24
N LYS A 67 -13.87 21.85 -3.43
CA LYS A 67 -14.45 20.80 -4.28
C LYS A 67 -15.33 19.88 -3.46
N GLU A 68 -16.30 19.25 -4.11
CA GLU A 68 -17.12 18.23 -3.47
C GLU A 68 -16.29 17.01 -3.05
N TRP A 69 -16.74 16.40 -1.94
CA TRP A 69 -16.19 15.13 -1.47
C TRP A 69 -16.38 14.08 -2.55
N LYS A 70 -15.29 13.40 -2.92
CA LYS A 70 -15.30 12.33 -3.91
C LYS A 70 -14.47 11.16 -3.43
N LEU A 71 -15.12 10.01 -3.28
CA LEU A 71 -14.52 8.72 -2.98
C LEU A 71 -15.32 7.68 -3.76
N GLU A 72 -14.93 7.45 -5.01
CA GLU A 72 -15.44 6.36 -5.84
C GLU A 72 -14.54 5.15 -5.63
N LYS A 73 -15.11 4.10 -5.07
CA LYS A 73 -14.45 2.82 -4.86
C LYS A 73 -15.51 1.73 -4.98
N ASP A 74 -15.22 0.73 -5.77
CA ASP A 74 -15.98 -0.50 -5.83
C ASP A 74 -15.00 -1.67 -5.79
N TRP A 75 -15.27 -2.63 -4.91
CA TRP A 75 -14.39 -3.77 -4.71
C TRP A 75 -14.74 -4.85 -5.72
N LEU A 76 -13.74 -5.34 -6.43
CA LEU A 76 -13.90 -6.45 -7.35
C LEU A 76 -13.00 -7.60 -6.90
N ASP A 77 -13.57 -8.81 -6.84
CA ASP A 77 -12.80 -10.01 -6.52
C ASP A 77 -11.75 -10.28 -7.59
N TYR A 78 -10.63 -10.91 -7.22
CA TYR A 78 -9.51 -11.14 -8.14
C TYR A 78 -9.96 -11.81 -9.42
N ASP A 79 -10.80 -12.85 -9.34
CA ASP A 79 -11.21 -13.65 -10.49
C ASP A 79 -12.19 -12.90 -11.41
N ASP A 80 -12.80 -11.81 -10.94
CA ASP A 80 -13.61 -10.90 -11.74
C ASP A 80 -12.83 -9.74 -12.35
N MET A 81 -11.56 -9.54 -11.98
CA MET A 81 -10.69 -8.59 -12.66
C MET A 81 -10.13 -9.15 -13.97
N SER A 82 -10.05 -8.30 -15.00
CA SER A 82 -9.39 -8.67 -16.26
C SER A 82 -7.96 -9.14 -16.04
N ASN A 83 -7.60 -10.28 -16.62
CA ASN A 83 -6.23 -10.77 -16.65
C ASN A 83 -5.28 -9.79 -17.35
N ASN A 84 -5.79 -8.93 -18.24
CA ASN A 84 -5.00 -7.85 -18.81
C ASN A 84 -4.59 -6.83 -17.74
N LEU A 85 -5.48 -6.47 -16.82
CA LEU A 85 -5.16 -5.52 -15.75
C LEU A 85 -4.12 -6.08 -14.78
N LYS A 86 -4.29 -7.33 -14.36
CA LYS A 86 -3.34 -8.05 -13.51
C LYS A 86 -1.94 -8.09 -14.12
N ARG A 87 -1.84 -8.49 -15.39
CA ARG A 87 -0.56 -8.52 -16.12
C ARG A 87 0.02 -7.13 -16.36
N ALA A 88 -0.82 -6.14 -16.63
CA ALA A 88 -0.37 -4.76 -16.82
C ALA A 88 0.24 -4.21 -15.52
N ALA A 89 -0.36 -4.50 -14.37
CA ALA A 89 0.15 -4.08 -13.07
C ALA A 89 1.54 -4.68 -12.79
N ILE A 90 1.69 -5.99 -12.95
CA ILE A 90 2.98 -6.68 -12.79
C ILE A 90 4.01 -6.09 -13.78
N ALA A 91 3.69 -6.03 -15.08
CA ALA A 91 4.62 -5.52 -16.08
C ALA A 91 5.02 -4.05 -15.89
N GLY A 92 4.09 -3.21 -15.41
CA GLY A 92 4.26 -1.76 -15.31
C GLY A 92 4.86 -1.28 -14.01
N GLU A 93 4.59 -1.99 -12.91
CA GLU A 93 4.94 -1.55 -11.55
C GLU A 93 5.94 -2.49 -10.86
N ASP A 94 5.89 -3.80 -11.14
CA ASP A 94 6.71 -4.79 -10.42
C ASP A 94 6.95 -6.07 -11.22
N ALA A 95 7.94 -6.02 -12.13
CA ALA A 95 8.19 -7.08 -13.10
C ALA A 95 8.59 -8.43 -12.46
N HIS A 96 9.21 -8.41 -11.27
CA HIS A 96 9.65 -9.62 -10.56
C HIS A 96 8.71 -9.96 -9.39
N PHE A 97 7.47 -9.46 -9.41
CA PHE A 97 6.49 -9.64 -8.32
C PHE A 97 6.32 -11.09 -7.87
N MET A 98 6.37 -12.02 -8.83
CA MET A 98 6.22 -13.46 -8.60
C MET A 98 7.48 -14.13 -8.03
N GLU A 99 8.63 -13.47 -8.11
CA GLU A 99 9.93 -14.06 -7.80
C GLU A 99 10.44 -13.63 -6.41
N HIS A 100 10.04 -12.46 -5.92
CA HIS A 100 10.56 -11.90 -4.66
C HIS A 100 9.54 -11.99 -3.51
N ASN A 101 10.00 -11.81 -2.27
CA ASN A 101 9.17 -11.74 -1.06
C ASN A 101 9.07 -10.28 -0.56
N GLY A 102 8.44 -9.42 -1.35
CA GLY A 102 8.20 -8.01 -1.05
C GLY A 102 9.28 -7.00 -1.44
N PHE A 103 10.50 -7.43 -1.72
CA PHE A 103 11.60 -6.52 -2.07
C PHE A 103 12.34 -7.04 -3.29
N ASP A 104 12.32 -6.26 -4.37
CA ASP A 104 13.13 -6.53 -5.55
C ASP A 104 14.53 -5.91 -5.38
N VAL A 105 15.46 -6.70 -4.84
CA VAL A 105 16.84 -6.28 -4.60
C VAL A 105 17.53 -5.87 -5.90
N GLN A 106 17.25 -6.55 -7.01
CA GLN A 106 17.84 -6.22 -8.31
C GLN A 106 17.32 -4.88 -8.84
N ALA A 107 16.02 -4.61 -8.71
CA ALA A 107 15.46 -3.32 -9.08
C ALA A 107 15.98 -2.19 -8.19
N ILE A 108 16.19 -2.45 -6.89
CA ILE A 108 16.79 -1.48 -5.96
C ILE A 108 18.21 -1.14 -6.41
N GLN A 109 19.06 -2.14 -6.68
CA GLN A 109 20.43 -1.93 -7.17
C GLN A 109 20.45 -1.14 -8.48
N LYS A 110 19.66 -1.56 -9.47
CA LYS A 110 19.53 -0.86 -10.77
C LYS A 110 19.01 0.57 -10.61
N ALA A 111 18.13 0.82 -9.64
CA ALA A 111 17.64 2.17 -9.35
C ALA A 111 18.73 3.03 -8.72
N MET A 112 19.51 2.48 -7.78
CA MET A 112 20.65 3.16 -7.16
C MET A 112 21.71 3.55 -8.19
N GLU A 113 22.11 2.64 -9.08
CA GLU A 113 23.06 2.90 -10.17
C GLU A 113 22.56 4.02 -11.11
N LYS A 114 21.27 3.99 -11.46
CA LYS A 114 20.68 5.04 -12.32
C LYS A 114 20.62 6.39 -11.63
N ASN A 115 20.37 6.41 -10.32
CA ASN A 115 20.33 7.64 -9.53
C ASN A 115 21.73 8.24 -9.35
N GLN A 116 22.76 7.40 -9.17
CA GLN A 116 24.17 7.83 -9.14
C GLN A 116 24.60 8.46 -10.47
N ASN A 117 24.06 7.97 -11.60
CA ASN A 117 24.29 8.52 -12.93
C ASN A 117 23.49 9.81 -13.23
N GLY A 118 22.95 10.50 -12.21
CA GLY A 118 22.26 11.78 -12.34
C GLY A 118 20.89 11.73 -13.05
N LYS A 119 20.38 10.53 -13.36
CA LYS A 119 19.07 10.37 -14.01
C LYS A 119 17.96 10.45 -12.96
N LYS A 120 16.79 10.93 -13.40
CA LYS A 120 15.57 11.13 -12.58
C LYS A 120 15.30 9.94 -11.65
N LEU A 121 15.09 10.23 -10.37
CA LEU A 121 14.69 9.27 -9.32
C LEU A 121 13.56 8.35 -9.81
N ARG A 122 13.89 7.10 -10.14
CA ARG A 122 12.89 6.05 -10.33
C ARG A 122 12.57 5.43 -8.98
N GLY A 123 11.31 5.47 -8.58
CA GLY A 123 10.84 4.74 -7.41
C GLY A 123 10.83 3.24 -7.73
N GLY A 124 11.64 2.45 -7.04
CA GLY A 124 11.69 0.99 -7.14
C GLY A 124 10.87 0.30 -6.06
N SER A 125 9.66 0.80 -5.76
CA SER A 125 8.81 0.17 -4.75
C SER A 125 7.96 -0.93 -5.38
N THR A 126 8.01 -2.13 -4.80
CA THR A 126 7.25 -3.31 -5.24
C THR A 126 5.75 -3.12 -5.00
N ILE A 127 4.92 -3.96 -5.63
CA ILE A 127 3.47 -3.98 -5.38
C ILE A 127 3.17 -4.17 -3.89
N SER A 128 3.88 -5.08 -3.22
CA SER A 128 3.71 -5.35 -1.78
C SER A 128 4.04 -4.15 -0.91
N GLN A 129 5.10 -3.40 -1.24
CA GLN A 129 5.41 -2.13 -0.58
C GLN A 129 4.34 -1.07 -0.82
N GLN A 130 3.77 -1.02 -2.02
CA GLN A 130 2.66 -0.11 -2.32
C GLN A 130 1.39 -0.48 -1.54
N VAL A 131 1.09 -1.77 -1.37
CA VAL A 131 -0.01 -2.24 -0.50
C VAL A 131 0.25 -1.83 0.95
N ALA A 132 1.45 -2.12 1.48
CA ALA A 132 1.84 -1.72 2.83
C ALA A 132 1.61 -0.22 3.08
N LYS A 133 2.07 0.62 2.14
CA LYS A 133 1.90 2.07 2.17
C LYS A 133 0.42 2.49 2.15
N ASN A 134 -0.38 1.94 1.25
CA ASN A 134 -1.73 2.46 1.00
C ASN A 134 -2.79 1.88 1.95
N VAL A 135 -2.58 0.68 2.49
CA VAL A 135 -3.54 0.01 3.39
C VAL A 135 -3.26 0.34 4.85
N PHE A 136 -2.00 0.29 5.28
CA PHE A 136 -1.65 0.35 6.70
C PHE A 136 -1.09 1.70 7.15
N LEU A 137 -0.63 2.53 6.21
CA LEU A 137 0.17 3.72 6.51
C LEU A 137 -0.43 5.00 5.93
N TRP A 138 0.25 6.10 6.21
CA TRP A 138 -0.07 7.43 5.75
C TRP A 138 0.81 7.86 4.56
N PRO A 139 0.36 8.82 3.72
CA PRO A 139 1.06 9.18 2.48
C PRO A 139 2.34 10.01 2.66
N GLU A 140 2.56 10.64 3.81
CA GLU A 140 3.69 11.55 4.05
C GLU A 140 5.04 10.83 4.01
N ARG A 141 5.96 11.32 3.17
CA ARG A 141 7.28 10.71 3.02
C ARG A 141 8.17 11.01 4.22
N SER A 142 8.56 9.96 4.96
CA SER A 142 9.59 10.02 5.99
C SER A 142 10.33 8.69 6.09
N TRP A 143 11.56 8.71 6.64
CA TRP A 143 12.34 7.51 6.92
C TRP A 143 11.65 6.59 7.93
N VAL A 144 10.99 7.17 8.93
CA VAL A 144 10.19 6.42 9.91
C VAL A 144 9.05 5.68 9.22
N ARG A 145 8.27 6.36 8.37
CA ARG A 145 7.21 5.72 7.58
C ARG A 145 7.78 4.64 6.66
N LYS A 146 8.95 4.86 6.06
CA LYS A 146 9.60 3.84 5.22
C LYS A 146 10.02 2.61 6.05
N GLY A 147 10.45 2.78 7.30
CA GLY A 147 10.69 1.67 8.23
C GLY A 147 9.43 0.85 8.51
N PHE A 148 8.30 1.51 8.78
CA PHE A 148 7.02 0.81 8.91
C PHE A 148 6.56 0.15 7.61
N GLU A 149 6.80 0.79 6.46
CA GLU A 149 6.50 0.19 5.14
C GLU A 149 7.26 -1.12 4.97
N THR A 150 8.55 -1.15 5.32
CA THR A 150 9.35 -2.38 5.29
C THR A 150 8.78 -3.45 6.23
N TYR A 151 8.42 -3.07 7.46
CA TYR A 151 7.82 -3.97 8.44
C TYR A 151 6.49 -4.58 7.95
N PHE A 152 5.55 -3.77 7.49
CA PHE A 152 4.27 -4.27 6.99
C PHE A 152 4.44 -5.04 5.68
N THR A 153 5.37 -4.67 4.80
CA THR A 153 5.68 -5.45 3.59
C THR A 153 6.10 -6.87 3.95
N PHE A 154 6.98 -7.01 4.95
CA PHE A 154 7.39 -8.33 5.44
C PHE A 154 6.21 -9.12 5.99
N LEU A 155 5.35 -8.52 6.82
CA LEU A 155 4.17 -9.21 7.35
C LEU A 155 3.19 -9.64 6.24
N ILE A 156 2.93 -8.76 5.27
CA ILE A 156 2.06 -9.05 4.13
C ILE A 156 2.59 -10.24 3.34
N GLU A 157 3.88 -10.26 3.01
CA GLU A 157 4.48 -11.37 2.24
C GLU A 157 4.57 -12.66 3.04
N LEU A 158 4.66 -12.57 4.38
CA LEU A 158 4.62 -13.74 5.25
C LEU A 158 3.21 -14.35 5.33
N PHE A 159 2.18 -13.50 5.41
CA PHE A 159 0.83 -13.93 5.72
C PHE A 159 -0.14 -13.91 4.55
N TRP A 160 0.14 -13.28 3.42
CA TRP A 160 -0.80 -13.16 2.29
C TRP A 160 -0.24 -13.88 1.06
N SER A 161 -1.12 -14.48 0.26
CA SER A 161 -0.73 -15.02 -1.05
C SER A 161 -0.49 -13.89 -2.04
N LYS A 162 0.34 -14.13 -3.07
CA LYS A 162 0.55 -13.18 -4.17
C LYS A 162 -0.76 -12.77 -4.85
N LYS A 163 -1.72 -13.69 -4.96
CA LYS A 163 -3.09 -13.42 -5.43
C LYS A 163 -3.77 -12.33 -4.57
N ARG A 164 -3.81 -12.53 -3.26
CA ARG A 164 -4.43 -11.57 -2.33
C ARG A 164 -3.73 -10.21 -2.34
N ILE A 165 -2.40 -10.20 -2.37
CA ILE A 165 -1.61 -8.95 -2.43
C ILE A 165 -1.99 -8.16 -3.69
N LEU A 166 -2.04 -8.82 -4.85
CA LEU A 166 -2.36 -8.16 -6.11
C LEU A 166 -3.83 -7.70 -6.18
N GLU A 167 -4.76 -8.48 -5.63
CA GLU A 167 -6.17 -8.10 -5.50
C GLU A 167 -6.34 -6.83 -4.66
N VAL A 168 -5.78 -6.81 -3.45
CA VAL A 168 -5.85 -5.66 -2.54
C VAL A 168 -5.17 -4.44 -3.18
N TYR A 169 -4.02 -4.64 -3.83
CA TYR A 169 -3.34 -3.59 -4.58
C TYR A 169 -4.29 -2.95 -5.60
N LEU A 170 -4.88 -3.76 -6.49
CA LEU A 170 -5.72 -3.29 -7.57
C LEU A 170 -7.04 -2.69 -7.11
N ASN A 171 -7.52 -2.98 -5.90
CA ASN A 171 -8.73 -2.39 -5.33
C ASN A 171 -8.50 -1.13 -4.46
N VAL A 172 -7.28 -0.89 -4.00
CA VAL A 172 -7.00 0.19 -3.03
C VAL A 172 -6.28 1.39 -3.65
N ILE A 173 -5.52 1.19 -4.72
CA ILE A 173 -4.67 2.25 -5.27
C ILE A 173 -5.50 3.40 -5.88
N GLU A 174 -5.01 4.62 -5.71
CA GLU A 174 -5.57 5.83 -6.34
C GLU A 174 -5.25 5.79 -7.83
N MET A 175 -6.28 5.63 -8.67
CA MET A 175 -6.16 5.56 -10.14
C MET A 175 -6.68 6.83 -10.81
N GLY A 176 -7.23 7.78 -10.05
CA GLY A 176 -7.72 9.06 -10.54
C GLY A 176 -8.07 9.99 -9.39
N GLN A 177 -8.56 11.20 -9.67
CA GLN A 177 -8.95 12.15 -8.62
C GLN A 177 -10.16 11.64 -7.84
N GLY A 178 -9.93 11.05 -6.66
CA GLY A 178 -10.99 10.44 -5.85
C GLY A 178 -11.53 9.14 -6.43
N VAL A 179 -10.77 8.48 -7.31
CA VAL A 179 -11.12 7.21 -7.97
C VAL A 179 -10.13 6.16 -7.48
N TYR A 180 -10.62 5.12 -6.82
CA TYR A 180 -9.82 4.09 -6.19
C TYR A 180 -10.24 2.71 -6.65
N GLY A 181 -9.25 1.92 -7.02
CA GLY A 181 -9.47 0.55 -7.44
C GLY A 181 -9.84 0.39 -8.91
N ALA A 182 -9.72 -0.86 -9.37
CA ALA A 182 -9.85 -1.26 -10.75
C ALA A 182 -11.23 -0.95 -11.35
N GLU A 183 -12.30 -1.35 -10.66
CA GLU A 183 -13.67 -1.20 -11.17
C GLU A 183 -14.05 0.28 -11.30
N ALA A 184 -13.83 1.07 -10.25
CA ALA A 184 -14.08 2.51 -10.30
C ALA A 184 -13.28 3.20 -11.41
N ALA A 185 -12.01 2.81 -11.64
CA ALA A 185 -11.19 3.36 -12.71
C ALA A 185 -11.69 2.97 -14.10
N ALA A 186 -12.08 1.71 -14.30
CA ALA A 186 -12.60 1.23 -15.58
C ALA A 186 -13.90 1.96 -15.96
N GLN A 187 -14.80 2.15 -14.99
CA GLN A 187 -16.03 2.90 -15.18
C GLN A 187 -15.74 4.39 -15.45
N TYR A 188 -14.84 5.00 -14.68
CA TYR A 188 -14.50 6.42 -14.79
C TYR A 188 -13.85 6.78 -16.13
N TYR A 189 -12.90 5.97 -16.61
CA TYR A 189 -12.15 6.29 -17.83
C TYR A 189 -12.78 5.74 -19.11
N PHE A 190 -13.44 4.58 -19.04
CA PHE A 190 -13.87 3.83 -20.23
C PHE A 190 -15.34 3.40 -20.20
N SER A 191 -16.08 3.70 -19.12
CA SER A 191 -17.50 3.33 -18.95
C SER A 191 -17.76 1.84 -19.15
N LYS A 192 -16.88 1.01 -18.56
CA LYS A 192 -16.89 -0.45 -18.68
C LYS A 192 -16.49 -1.08 -17.36
N SER A 193 -16.88 -2.34 -17.16
CA SER A 193 -16.37 -3.13 -16.05
C SER A 193 -14.88 -3.44 -16.22
N ALA A 194 -14.14 -3.45 -15.10
CA ALA A 194 -12.73 -3.84 -15.06
C ALA A 194 -12.48 -5.26 -15.56
N LYS A 195 -13.48 -6.14 -15.54
CA LYS A 195 -13.44 -7.48 -16.15
C LYS A 195 -13.23 -7.45 -17.66
N SER A 196 -13.72 -6.40 -18.32
CA SER A 196 -13.76 -6.27 -19.77
C SER A 196 -12.64 -5.41 -20.37
N LEU A 197 -11.69 -4.95 -19.55
CA LEU A 197 -10.60 -4.09 -20.00
C LEU A 197 -9.74 -4.79 -21.07
N THR A 198 -9.56 -4.10 -22.20
CA THR A 198 -8.60 -4.47 -23.23
C THR A 198 -7.17 -4.31 -22.71
N LYS A 199 -6.20 -4.95 -23.38
CA LYS A 199 -4.76 -4.78 -23.06
C LYS A 199 -4.35 -3.31 -22.99
N LYS A 200 -4.87 -2.50 -23.92
CA LYS A 200 -4.50 -1.09 -24.03
C LYS A 200 -5.11 -0.24 -22.91
N GLU A 201 -6.39 -0.42 -22.62
CA GLU A 201 -7.09 0.28 -21.52
C GLU A 201 -6.46 -0.06 -20.16
N ALA A 202 -6.21 -1.35 -19.90
CA ALA A 202 -5.50 -1.82 -18.72
C ALA A 202 -4.12 -1.17 -18.57
N ALA A 203 -3.32 -1.16 -19.65
CA ALA A 203 -2.00 -0.54 -19.64
C ALA A 203 -2.04 0.99 -19.46
N LEU A 204 -3.09 1.67 -19.95
CA LEU A 204 -3.27 3.11 -19.75
C LEU A 204 -3.55 3.43 -18.28
N ILE A 205 -4.41 2.66 -17.61
CA ILE A 205 -4.67 2.80 -16.16
C ILE A 205 -3.37 2.63 -15.37
N ILE A 206 -2.58 1.58 -15.66
CA ILE A 206 -1.32 1.37 -14.95
C ILE A 206 -0.28 2.45 -15.29
N ALA A 207 -0.29 2.98 -16.53
CA ALA A 207 0.63 4.02 -16.93
C ALA A 207 0.44 5.35 -16.16
N ILE A 208 -0.73 5.61 -15.58
CA ILE A 208 -1.03 6.85 -14.86
C ILE A 208 -0.71 6.83 -13.36
N LEU A 209 -0.48 5.65 -12.77
CA LEU A 209 -0.20 5.48 -11.33
C LEU A 209 0.96 6.32 -10.76
N PRO A 210 2.00 6.71 -11.52
CA PRO A 210 3.00 7.65 -11.00
C PRO A 210 2.45 9.05 -10.68
N SER A 211 1.35 9.46 -11.31
CA SER A 211 0.71 10.76 -11.07
C SER A 211 -0.80 10.74 -11.37
N PRO A 212 -1.60 9.95 -10.63
CA PRO A 212 -2.99 9.65 -10.96
C PRO A 212 -3.91 10.89 -10.88
N GLN A 213 -3.52 11.92 -10.14
CA GLN A 213 -4.28 13.18 -10.07
C GLN A 213 -4.03 14.13 -11.24
N LYS A 214 -2.94 13.91 -11.98
CA LYS A 214 -2.47 14.81 -13.05
C LYS A 214 -2.54 14.17 -14.42
N TRP A 215 -2.36 12.86 -14.51
CA TRP A 215 -2.39 12.13 -15.78
C TRP A 215 -3.77 11.53 -16.00
N ASP A 216 -4.15 11.41 -17.26
CA ASP A 216 -5.48 10.95 -17.69
C ASP A 216 -5.32 9.72 -18.59
N ALA A 217 -6.03 8.64 -18.28
CA ALA A 217 -6.02 7.40 -19.05
C ALA A 217 -6.98 7.43 -20.25
N ARG A 218 -8.03 8.25 -20.20
CA ARG A 218 -8.98 8.49 -21.30
C ARG A 218 -8.37 9.40 -22.36
N ASN A 219 -7.67 10.45 -21.94
CA ASN A 219 -6.98 11.39 -22.83
C ASN A 219 -5.46 11.41 -22.56
N PRO A 220 -4.72 10.32 -22.87
CA PRO A 220 -3.32 10.20 -22.51
C PRO A 220 -2.44 11.12 -23.35
N SER A 221 -1.52 11.82 -22.69
CA SER A 221 -0.42 12.51 -23.40
C SER A 221 0.46 11.51 -24.15
N THR A 222 1.25 11.99 -25.12
CA THR A 222 2.21 11.17 -25.87
C THR A 222 3.14 10.38 -24.94
N TYR A 223 3.55 10.97 -23.81
CA TYR A 223 4.37 10.31 -22.81
C TYR A 223 3.65 9.14 -22.12
N VAL A 224 2.41 9.37 -21.64
CA VAL A 224 1.59 8.33 -20.99
C VAL A 224 1.28 7.21 -21.98
N ASN A 225 0.91 7.57 -23.21
CA ASN A 225 0.62 6.62 -24.26
C ASN A 225 1.83 5.75 -24.60
N GLY A 226 3.03 6.35 -24.67
CA GLY A 226 4.29 5.64 -24.86
C GLY A 226 4.65 4.70 -23.69
N ARG A 227 4.34 5.09 -22.44
CA ARG A 227 4.48 4.20 -21.28
C ARG A 227 3.52 3.01 -21.37
N ALA A 228 2.24 3.25 -21.69
CA ALA A 228 1.25 2.20 -21.86
C ALA A 228 1.64 1.22 -22.98
N ASN A 229 2.16 1.71 -24.11
CA ASN A 229 2.63 0.85 -25.20
C ASN A 229 3.78 -0.07 -24.77
N ARG A 230 4.71 0.43 -23.95
CA ARG A 230 5.77 -0.42 -23.38
C ARG A 230 5.18 -1.49 -22.47
N ILE A 231 4.21 -1.16 -21.63
CA ILE A 231 3.53 -2.13 -20.77
C ILE A 231 2.88 -3.21 -21.63
N VAL A 232 2.06 -2.83 -22.62
CA VAL A 232 1.40 -3.77 -23.56
C VAL A 232 2.38 -4.73 -24.20
N ARG A 233 3.56 -4.23 -24.64
CA ARG A 233 4.60 -5.05 -25.26
C ARG A 233 5.09 -6.18 -24.36
N TYR A 234 5.19 -5.96 -23.05
CA TYR A 234 5.75 -6.95 -22.13
C TYR A 234 4.70 -7.77 -21.37
N MET A 235 3.43 -7.36 -21.37
CA MET A 235 2.35 -8.02 -20.62
C MET A 235 2.22 -9.53 -20.85
N SER A 236 2.48 -10.01 -22.07
CA SER A 236 2.37 -11.44 -22.39
C SER A 236 3.45 -12.30 -21.74
N HIS A 237 4.58 -11.72 -21.33
CA HIS A 237 5.69 -12.45 -20.72
C HIS A 237 5.49 -12.73 -19.22
N TYR A 238 4.55 -12.04 -18.58
CA TYR A 238 4.30 -12.19 -17.15
C TYR A 238 3.13 -13.15 -16.89
N SER A 239 3.36 -14.06 -15.97
CA SER A 239 2.32 -14.85 -15.32
C SER A 239 1.58 -14.00 -14.29
N ILE A 240 0.37 -14.44 -13.94
CA ILE A 240 -0.41 -13.89 -12.84
C ILE A 240 -0.51 -14.96 -11.74
N PRO A 241 -0.58 -14.58 -10.46
CA PRO A 241 -0.91 -15.52 -9.39
C PRO A 241 -2.24 -16.23 -9.66
N GLU A 242 -2.29 -17.54 -9.42
CA GLU A 242 -3.52 -18.35 -9.48
C GLU A 242 -4.23 -18.40 -8.12
#